data_AF-A0A356NQ90-F1
#
_entry.id   AF-A0A356NQ90-F1
#
_cell.length_a   1.000
_cell.length_b   1.000
_cell.length_c   1.000
_cell.angle_alpha   90.00
_cell.angle_beta   90.00
_cell.angle_gamma   90.00
#
_symmetry.space_group_name_H-M   'P 1'
#
loop_
_entity.id
_entity.type
_entity.pdbx_description
1 polymer ?
#
loop_
_entity_poly.entity_id
_entity_poly.type
_entity_poly.pdbx_seq_one_letter_code
_entity_poly.pdbx_strand_id
1 'polypeptide(L)'
;KRHVMEDKLKDGHAVACADLLGTGSDQIIVGWRAMRNSGVPVGIKLYKASKPDGSEWKASSIDDNQMACEDLKVADLNGDGKLDIIAAGRKTRNVIIYWNRH
;
A
#
# COMPACT_ATOMS: atom_id res chain seq x y z
N LYS A 1 -10.88 18.63 -11.24
CA LYS A 1 -10.29 17.74 -12.27
C LYS A 1 -10.01 16.39 -11.61
N ARG A 2 -10.38 15.26 -12.21
CA ARG A 2 -10.09 13.91 -11.68
C ARG A 2 -8.69 13.48 -12.14
N HIS A 3 -7.87 12.97 -11.23
CA HIS A 3 -6.58 12.35 -11.54
C HIS A 3 -6.67 10.86 -11.22
N VAL A 4 -6.48 10.01 -12.23
CA VAL A 4 -6.52 8.54 -12.08
C VAL A 4 -5.10 8.02 -12.06
N MET A 5 -4.69 7.45 -10.93
CA MET A 5 -3.35 6.84 -10.78
C MET A 5 -3.37 5.35 -11.12
N GLU A 6 -4.52 4.69 -10.95
CA GLU A 6 -4.69 3.26 -11.12
C GLU A 6 -6.18 2.92 -11.25
N ASP A 7 -6.51 2.00 -12.16
CA ASP A 7 -7.87 1.53 -12.42
C ASP A 7 -7.96 0.02 -12.71
N LYS A 8 -6.85 -0.71 -12.57
CA LYS A 8 -6.77 -2.15 -12.92
C LYS A 8 -6.81 -3.08 -11.71
N LEU A 9 -6.62 -2.57 -10.48
CA LEU A 9 -6.66 -3.40 -9.28
C LEU A 9 -8.01 -4.08 -9.13
N LYS A 10 -7.99 -5.40 -8.95
CA LYS A 10 -9.22 -6.17 -8.70
C LYS A 10 -9.46 -6.26 -7.20
N ASP A 11 -10.62 -5.77 -6.79
CA ASP A 11 -11.02 -5.65 -5.38
C ASP A 11 -10.02 -4.83 -4.57
N GLY A 12 -9.76 -3.57 -4.98
CA GLY A 12 -9.08 -2.61 -4.11
C GLY A 12 -9.90 -2.41 -2.82
N HIS A 13 -9.25 -2.51 -1.68
CA HIS A 13 -9.98 -2.65 -0.40
C HIS A 13 -9.34 -1.93 0.78
N ALA A 14 -8.04 -1.72 0.76
CA ALA A 14 -7.32 -1.03 1.83
C ALA A 14 -6.68 0.26 1.29
N VAL A 15 -6.75 1.34 2.06
CA VAL A 15 -6.05 2.59 1.77
C VAL A 15 -5.55 3.23 3.07
N ALA A 16 -4.33 3.76 3.03
CA ALA A 16 -3.79 4.61 4.08
C ALA A 16 -2.97 5.75 3.48
N CYS A 17 -2.87 6.86 4.21
CA CYS A 17 -1.96 7.96 3.90
C CYS A 17 -1.01 8.16 5.08
N ALA A 18 0.29 8.24 4.81
CA ALA A 18 1.32 8.49 5.81
C ALA A 18 2.64 8.84 5.13
N ASP A 19 3.51 9.61 5.80
CA ASP A 19 4.89 9.87 5.39
C ASP A 19 5.79 8.64 5.62
N LEU A 20 5.43 7.53 4.96
CA LEU A 20 6.11 6.25 5.05
C LEU A 20 7.58 6.35 4.62
N LEU A 21 7.89 7.25 3.69
CA LEU A 21 9.24 7.43 3.16
C LEU A 21 10.07 8.48 3.93
N GLY A 22 9.52 9.14 4.97
CA GLY A 22 10.22 10.19 5.71
C GLY A 22 10.61 11.40 4.86
N THR A 23 9.77 11.73 3.87
CA THR A 23 10.02 12.79 2.88
C THR A 23 9.37 14.12 3.24
N GLY A 24 8.69 14.20 4.39
CA GLY A 24 7.92 15.36 4.82
C GLY A 24 6.57 15.49 4.10
N SER A 25 6.11 14.43 3.42
CA SER A 25 4.84 14.42 2.71
C SER A 25 4.25 13.02 2.71
N ASP A 26 2.93 12.91 2.85
CA ASP A 26 2.28 11.60 2.83
C ASP A 26 2.39 10.92 1.46
N GLN A 27 2.59 9.61 1.51
CA GLN A 27 2.35 8.70 0.40
C GLN A 27 0.96 8.06 0.55
N ILE A 28 0.39 7.60 -0.56
CA ILE A 28 -0.85 6.82 -0.56
C ILE A 28 -0.48 5.34 -0.70
N ILE A 29 -0.94 4.52 0.25
CA ILE A 29 -0.70 3.08 0.27
C ILE A 29 -2.03 2.39 -0.04
N VAL A 30 -2.05 1.49 -1.01
CA VAL A 30 -3.27 0.82 -1.48
C VAL A 30 -3.07 -0.69 -1.49
N GLY A 31 -4.01 -1.43 -0.91
CA GLY A 31 -4.05 -2.89 -0.91
C GLY A 31 -5.24 -3.45 -1.71
N TRP A 32 -5.04 -4.59 -2.38
CA TRP A 32 -6.08 -5.28 -3.15
C TRP A 32 -6.01 -6.81 -3.00
N ARG A 33 -7.16 -7.47 -3.18
CA ARG A 33 -7.35 -8.87 -2.74
C ARG A 33 -7.87 -9.87 -3.77
N ALA A 34 -8.38 -9.42 -4.92
CA ALA A 34 -8.90 -10.28 -6.00
C ALA A 34 -9.65 -11.54 -5.51
N MET A 35 -10.66 -11.37 -4.64
CA MET A 35 -11.26 -12.46 -3.85
C MET A 35 -11.85 -13.56 -4.72
N ARG A 36 -12.49 -13.18 -5.84
CA ARG A 36 -13.21 -14.10 -6.73
C ARG A 36 -12.46 -14.48 -8.00
N ASN A 37 -11.26 -13.93 -8.21
CA ASN A 37 -10.50 -14.12 -9.44
C ASN A 37 -9.21 -14.88 -9.11
N SER A 38 -9.19 -16.19 -9.38
CA SER A 38 -7.96 -16.99 -9.24
C SER A 38 -6.95 -16.59 -10.31
N GLY A 39 -5.66 -16.58 -9.98
CA GLY A 39 -4.58 -16.21 -10.92
C GLY A 39 -4.45 -14.71 -11.21
N VAL A 40 -5.30 -13.85 -10.63
CA VAL A 40 -5.13 -12.39 -10.70
C VAL A 40 -4.19 -11.94 -9.58
N PRO A 41 -3.17 -11.12 -9.87
CA PRO A 41 -2.24 -10.63 -8.86
C PRO A 41 -2.94 -9.89 -7.71
N VAL A 42 -2.41 -10.05 -6.50
CA VAL A 42 -2.79 -9.33 -5.27
C VAL A 42 -1.59 -8.52 -4.76
N GLY A 43 -1.79 -7.67 -3.74
CA GLY A 43 -0.65 -7.03 -3.10
C GLY A 43 -0.94 -5.68 -2.47
N ILE A 44 0.14 -4.92 -2.32
CA ILE A 44 0.18 -3.58 -1.73
C ILE A 44 1.10 -2.70 -2.56
N LYS A 45 0.63 -1.49 -2.88
CA LYS A 45 1.34 -0.52 -3.72
C LYS A 45 1.39 0.83 -3.02
N LEU A 46 2.49 1.54 -3.21
CA LEU A 46 2.74 2.88 -2.70
C LEU A 46 2.69 3.88 -3.86
N TYR A 47 2.06 5.03 -3.66
CA TYR A 47 2.08 6.16 -4.58
C TYR A 47 2.70 7.36 -3.88
N LYS A 48 3.74 7.91 -4.51
CA LYS A 48 4.45 9.10 -4.06
C LYS A 48 4.20 10.26 -5.03
N ALA A 49 3.78 11.41 -4.51
CA ALA A 49 3.72 12.62 -5.31
C ALA A 49 5.12 12.99 -5.82
N SER A 50 5.25 13.20 -7.12
CA SER A 50 6.50 13.66 -7.75
C SER A 50 6.57 15.18 -7.87
N LYS A 51 5.44 15.87 -7.65
CA LYS A 51 5.33 17.33 -7.62
C LYS A 51 4.63 17.78 -6.33
N PRO A 52 5.02 18.91 -5.73
CA PRO A 52 4.40 19.42 -4.50
C PRO A 52 2.90 19.71 -4.61
N ASP A 53 2.41 20.02 -5.82
CA ASP A 53 1.00 20.30 -6.08
C ASP A 53 0.14 19.02 -6.24
N GLY A 54 0.72 17.83 -6.11
CA GLY A 54 0.02 16.55 -6.24
C GLY A 54 -0.48 16.26 -7.67
N SER A 55 0.03 16.97 -8.68
CA SER A 55 -0.41 16.79 -10.08
C SER A 55 0.18 15.54 -10.74
N GLU A 56 1.27 15.00 -10.21
CA GLU A 56 1.98 13.83 -10.73
C GLU A 56 2.37 12.87 -9.61
N TRP A 57 2.22 11.56 -9.86
CA TRP A 57 2.46 10.50 -8.89
C TRP A 57 3.28 9.36 -9.52
N LYS A 58 4.20 8.80 -8.73
CA LYS A 58 4.98 7.60 -9.06
C LYS A 58 4.54 6.45 -8.17
N ALA A 59 4.35 5.28 -8.79
CA ALA A 59 3.97 4.06 -8.08
C ALA A 59 5.19 3.15 -7.84
N SER A 60 5.22 2.48 -6.68
CA SER A 60 6.16 1.40 -6.37
C SER A 60 5.44 0.24 -5.67
N SER A 61 5.90 -0.99 -5.91
CA SER A 61 5.34 -2.15 -5.22
C SER A 61 5.91 -2.28 -3.81
N ILE A 62 5.06 -2.61 -2.84
CA ILE A 62 5.45 -3.04 -1.49
C ILE A 62 5.31 -4.56 -1.38
N ASP A 63 4.22 -5.09 -1.91
CA ASP A 63 3.95 -6.52 -2.03
C ASP A 63 3.47 -6.82 -3.44
N ASP A 64 4.14 -7.76 -4.12
CA ASP A 64 3.78 -8.22 -5.45
C ASP A 64 3.38 -9.70 -5.37
N ASN A 65 2.07 -9.92 -5.15
CA ASN A 65 1.39 -11.20 -5.21
C ASN A 65 1.59 -12.18 -4.04
N GLN A 66 1.96 -11.70 -2.84
CA GLN A 66 2.09 -12.55 -1.65
C GLN A 66 0.95 -12.34 -0.63
N MET A 67 0.32 -11.16 -0.65
CA MET A 67 -0.71 -10.75 0.32
C MET A 67 -2.00 -10.31 -0.38
N ALA A 68 -3.09 -11.05 -0.14
CA ALA A 68 -4.43 -10.64 -0.56
C ALA A 68 -5.02 -9.65 0.45
N CYS A 69 -4.56 -8.41 0.38
CA CYS A 69 -4.78 -7.37 1.40
C CYS A 69 -6.26 -7.01 1.57
N GLU A 70 -6.81 -7.34 2.74
CA GLU A 70 -8.15 -6.96 3.18
C GLU A 70 -8.15 -5.58 3.84
N ASP A 71 -7.20 -5.34 4.73
CA ASP A 71 -7.01 -4.06 5.40
C ASP A 71 -5.53 -3.89 5.75
N LEU A 72 -5.12 -2.64 5.98
CA LEU A 72 -3.78 -2.30 6.42
C LEU A 72 -3.78 -1.12 7.40
N LYS A 73 -2.76 -1.08 8.26
CA LYS A 73 -2.44 0.04 9.13
C LYS A 73 -0.97 0.41 8.98
N VAL A 74 -0.69 1.69 9.26
CA VAL A 74 0.65 2.25 9.22
C VAL A 74 0.98 2.80 10.60
N ALA A 75 2.08 2.34 11.18
CA ALA A 75 2.54 2.75 12.51
C ALA A 75 4.01 2.39 12.69
N ASP A 76 4.74 3.15 13.51
CA ASP A 76 6.06 2.73 14.01
C ASP A 76 5.85 1.63 15.05
N LEU A 77 6.15 0.38 14.68
CA LEU A 77 5.83 -0.78 15.50
C LEU A 77 7.00 -1.20 16.40
N ASN A 78 8.23 -0.83 16.05
CA ASN A 78 9.45 -1.19 16.76
C ASN A 78 10.09 -0.02 17.53
N GLY A 79 9.58 1.19 17.39
CA GLY A 79 10.08 2.40 18.06
C GLY A 79 11.33 2.98 17.41
N ASP A 80 11.63 2.67 16.15
CA ASP A 80 12.81 3.17 15.45
C ASP A 80 12.58 4.54 14.76
N GLY A 81 11.38 5.10 14.90
CA GLY A 81 10.97 6.36 14.29
C GLY A 81 10.55 6.24 12.83
N LYS A 82 10.52 5.03 12.25
CA LYS A 82 10.05 4.78 10.89
C LYS A 82 8.71 4.07 10.93
N LEU A 83 7.83 4.47 10.03
CA LEU A 83 6.52 3.85 9.92
C LEU A 83 6.62 2.51 9.17
N ASP A 84 6.00 1.48 9.72
CA ASP A 84 5.84 0.15 9.12
C ASP A 84 4.42 -0.04 8.58
N ILE A 85 4.22 -1.05 7.73
CA ILE A 85 2.88 -1.46 7.27
C ILE A 85 2.52 -2.79 7.93
N ILE A 86 1.34 -2.85 8.55
CA ILE A 86 0.72 -4.09 9.05
C ILE A 86 -0.48 -4.39 8.19
N ALA A 87 -0.49 -5.52 7.48
CA ALA A 87 -1.57 -5.90 6.59
C ALA A 87 -2.20 -7.24 6.97
N ALA A 88 -3.53 -7.30 6.89
CA ALA A 88 -4.31 -8.52 7.09
C ALA A 88 -4.76 -9.08 5.74
N GLY A 89 -4.51 -10.36 5.51
CA GLY A 89 -4.82 -11.07 4.28
C GLY A 89 -6.01 -12.01 4.42
N ARG A 90 -7.14 -11.69 3.77
CA ARG A 90 -8.35 -12.52 3.90
C ARG A 90 -8.23 -13.84 3.13
N LYS A 91 -7.82 -13.79 1.86
CA LYS A 91 -7.69 -14.99 1.01
C LYS A 91 -6.41 -15.77 1.33
N THR A 92 -5.32 -15.06 1.63
CA THR A 92 -4.02 -15.62 1.98
C THR A 92 -3.94 -16.11 3.44
N ARG A 93 -4.89 -15.72 4.30
CA ARG A 93 -5.00 -16.15 5.72
C ARG A 93 -3.74 -15.86 6.53
N ASN A 94 -3.18 -14.68 6.33
CA ASN A 94 -1.95 -14.25 6.99
C ASN A 94 -2.09 -12.82 7.52
N VAL A 95 -1.20 -12.46 8.44
CA VAL A 95 -0.89 -11.07 8.80
C VAL A 95 0.59 -10.89 8.50
N ILE A 96 0.94 -9.88 7.73
CA ILE A 96 2.33 -9.57 7.37
C ILE A 96 2.66 -8.15 7.86
N ILE A 97 3.84 -8.02 8.46
CA ILE A 97 4.45 -6.73 8.75
C ILE A 97 5.51 -6.49 7.68
N TYR A 98 5.39 -5.39 6.95
CA TYR A 98 6.42 -4.90 6.03
C TYR A 98 7.25 -3.86 6.78
N TRP A 99 8.39 -4.33 7.29
CA TRP A 99 9.31 -3.50 8.06
C TRP A 99 10.03 -2.49 7.18
N ASN A 100 10.01 -1.22 7.56
CA ASN A 100 10.65 -0.14 6.84
C ASN A 100 12.12 0.03 7.27
N ARG A 101 12.98 -0.85 6.75
CA ARG A 101 14.37 -0.98 7.23
C ARG A 101 15.39 -0.33 6.30
N HIS A 102 15.48 1.00 6.21
CA HIS A 102 16.65 1.68 5.61
C HIS A 102 16.85 3.06 6.21
#